data_AF-A0A816GC42-F1
#
_entry.id   AF-A0A816GC42-F1
#
_cell.length_a   1.000
_cell.length_b   1.000
_cell.length_c   1.000
_cell.angle_alpha   90.00
_cell.angle_beta   90.00
_cell.angle_gamma   90.00
#
_symmetry.space_group_name_H-M   'P 1'
#
loop_
_entity.id
_entity.type
_entity.pdbx_description
1 polymer ?
#
loop_
_entity_poly.entity_id
_entity_poly.type
_entity_poly.pdbx_seq_one_letter_code
_entity_poly.pdbx_strand_id
1 'polypeptide(L)'
;MNYSDSITLIWLSTAIHEDNNRYRRARDDLHQIEQNSKVFIDSKECVSYMKTLGRAKVLFVTDETLVDDISRRPDELANVLCLFVICDDDRYGEHLHQKYLTAAVVTIPVKQESLARLVDLRARLEIEQATFSLFNETQKSTRNFRTEFPSFLWTQLLLDVLTHSVENRENAIHEMLDVCRQTYTNNVQQLNAIETFSNTYELERNAIHWYTKDSFVYRILNEALRTENIDYLYCFRLFISDLCQQLKQERLQSSKPIKLYRGQKMAKSEIDKLKQNIGSFISTNGFLSTSRDQNTAMIFLHQKLSEISPIQSVLFEITADPLAKSIIFADIQRLSQLNSEREVLFTVSSVFKIEEVYFDNNDLK
;
A
#
# COMPACT_ATOMS: atom_id res chain seq x y z
N MET A 1 -14.58 -7.34 -16.62
CA MET A 1 -13.22 -6.91 -16.24
C MET A 1 -12.32 -8.13 -16.35
N ASN A 2 -11.42 -8.19 -17.34
CA ASN A 2 -10.43 -9.25 -17.43
C ASN A 2 -9.31 -8.94 -16.43
N TYR A 3 -9.39 -9.53 -15.24
CA TYR A 3 -8.26 -9.59 -14.31
C TYR A 3 -7.23 -10.54 -14.91
N SER A 4 -6.25 -10.02 -15.64
CA SER A 4 -5.19 -10.81 -16.28
C SER A 4 -3.79 -10.21 -16.09
N ASP A 5 -3.58 -9.45 -15.02
CA ASP A 5 -2.23 -9.06 -14.58
C ASP A 5 -2.00 -9.63 -13.18
N SER A 6 -1.87 -10.96 -13.07
CA SER A 6 -1.52 -11.61 -11.81
C SER A 6 -0.04 -11.35 -11.48
N ILE A 7 0.24 -10.95 -10.24
CA ILE A 7 1.60 -10.84 -9.74
C ILE A 7 2.09 -12.25 -9.39
N THR A 8 3.22 -12.67 -9.97
CA THR A 8 3.83 -13.99 -9.71
C THR A 8 5.01 -13.84 -8.76
N LEU A 9 5.08 -14.70 -7.73
CA LEU A 9 6.22 -14.77 -6.82
C LEU A 9 7.23 -15.82 -7.32
N ILE A 10 8.45 -15.40 -7.59
CA ILE A 10 9.56 -16.24 -8.03
C ILE A 10 10.68 -16.19 -7.01
N TRP A 11 11.23 -17.35 -6.63
CA TRP A 11 12.42 -17.46 -5.80
C TRP A 11 13.53 -18.20 -6.56
N LEU A 12 14.67 -17.56 -6.78
CA LEU A 12 15.90 -18.19 -7.26
C LEU A 12 16.93 -18.28 -6.13
N SER A 13 17.30 -19.50 -5.71
CA SER A 13 18.39 -19.71 -4.76
C SER A 13 19.07 -21.06 -4.90
N THR A 14 20.41 -21.05 -4.91
CA THR A 14 21.26 -22.24 -4.94
C THR A 14 21.40 -22.88 -3.55
N ALA A 15 21.22 -22.09 -2.48
CA ALA A 15 21.37 -22.50 -1.10
C ALA A 15 20.23 -23.40 -0.55
N ILE A 16 19.18 -23.63 -1.34
CA ILE A 16 18.02 -24.46 -0.95
C ILE A 16 18.42 -25.95 -0.78
N HIS A 17 19.42 -26.41 -1.54
CA HIS A 17 19.91 -27.79 -1.48
C HIS A 17 21.08 -28.02 -0.53
N GLU A 18 21.87 -26.98 -0.25
CA GLU A 18 22.86 -27.04 0.83
C GLU A 18 22.11 -27.41 2.12
N ASP A 19 22.74 -28.16 3.04
CA ASP A 19 22.10 -28.69 4.26
C ASP A 19 21.81 -27.58 5.30
N ASN A 20 21.50 -26.40 4.78
CA ASN A 20 21.23 -25.18 5.49
C ASN A 20 19.73 -25.15 5.82
N ASN A 21 19.40 -25.72 6.99
CA ASN A 21 18.05 -25.83 7.55
C ASN A 21 17.24 -24.52 7.58
N ARG A 22 17.86 -23.37 7.33
CA ARG A 22 17.20 -22.06 7.30
C ARG A 22 16.52 -21.76 5.96
N TYR A 23 17.20 -21.96 4.84
CA TYR A 23 16.63 -21.72 3.50
C TYR A 23 15.50 -22.69 3.20
N ARG A 24 15.63 -23.95 3.63
CA ARG A 24 14.55 -24.94 3.55
C ARG A 24 13.32 -24.52 4.36
N ARG A 25 13.48 -24.07 5.60
CA ARG A 25 12.38 -23.56 6.43
C ARG A 25 11.71 -22.34 5.81
N ALA A 26 12.49 -21.35 5.36
CA ALA A 26 11.94 -20.16 4.71
C ALA A 26 11.18 -20.51 3.41
N ARG A 27 11.64 -21.51 2.66
CA ARG A 27 10.94 -22.04 1.48
C ARG A 27 9.62 -22.71 1.86
N ASP A 28 9.64 -23.57 2.87
CA ASP A 28 8.45 -24.30 3.30
C ASP A 28 7.41 -23.33 3.88
N ASP A 29 7.83 -22.33 4.66
CA ASP A 29 6.99 -21.24 5.16
C ASP A 29 6.38 -20.44 3.99
N LEU A 30 7.19 -20.06 2.99
CA LEU A 30 6.69 -19.31 1.84
C LEU A 30 5.71 -20.14 0.98
N HIS A 31 5.97 -21.43 0.77
CA HIS A 31 5.05 -22.31 0.05
C HIS A 31 3.75 -22.55 0.83
N GLN A 32 3.80 -22.60 2.16
CA GLN A 32 2.59 -22.69 2.99
C GLN A 32 1.73 -21.43 2.88
N ILE A 33 2.37 -20.25 2.82
CA ILE A 33 1.66 -18.97 2.73
C ILE A 33 1.18 -18.71 1.29
N GLU A 34 1.97 -19.07 0.29
CA GLU A 34 1.69 -18.85 -1.14
C GLU A 34 1.95 -20.10 -1.97
N GLN A 35 0.89 -20.89 -2.18
CA GLN A 35 0.95 -22.16 -2.91
C GLN A 35 1.37 -22.01 -4.39
N ASN A 36 1.21 -20.81 -4.97
CA ASN A 36 1.53 -20.54 -6.37
C ASN A 36 2.96 -20.00 -6.59
N SER A 37 3.78 -19.90 -5.54
CA SER A 37 5.18 -19.49 -5.67
C SER A 37 6.00 -20.48 -6.52
N LYS A 38 6.90 -19.95 -7.36
CA LYS A 38 7.80 -20.75 -8.22
C LYS A 38 9.22 -20.66 -7.70
N VAL A 39 9.83 -21.82 -7.45
CA VAL A 39 11.20 -21.91 -6.91
C VAL A 39 12.12 -22.48 -7.97
N PHE A 40 13.26 -21.83 -8.17
CA PHE A 40 14.30 -22.23 -9.11
C PHE A 40 15.63 -22.31 -8.39
N ILE A 41 16.46 -23.25 -8.84
CA ILE A 41 17.84 -23.42 -8.38
C ILE A 41 18.79 -22.98 -9.49
N ASP A 42 18.43 -23.28 -10.74
CA ASP A 42 19.19 -22.89 -11.92
C ASP A 42 18.73 -21.55 -12.47
N SER A 43 19.67 -20.62 -12.63
CA SER A 43 19.42 -19.28 -13.16
C SER A 43 18.86 -19.30 -14.59
N LYS A 44 19.31 -20.23 -15.45
CA LYS A 44 18.85 -20.30 -16.84
C LYS A 44 17.40 -20.79 -16.93
N GLU A 45 17.03 -21.77 -16.12
CA GLU A 45 15.65 -22.23 -16.01
C GLU A 45 14.72 -21.11 -15.51
N CYS A 46 15.14 -20.41 -14.46
CA CYS A 46 14.40 -19.27 -13.90
C CYS A 46 14.14 -18.19 -14.95
N VAL A 47 15.19 -17.78 -15.67
CA VAL A 47 15.11 -16.77 -16.74
C VAL A 47 14.23 -17.27 -17.90
N SER A 48 14.36 -18.54 -18.28
CA SER A 48 13.51 -19.13 -19.33
C SER A 48 12.04 -19.07 -18.94
N TYR A 49 11.71 -19.35 -17.67
CA TYR A 49 10.34 -19.21 -17.17
C TYR A 49 9.87 -17.75 -17.15
N MET A 50 10.71 -16.82 -16.69
CA MET A 50 10.36 -15.39 -16.71
C MET A 50 10.03 -14.88 -18.12
N LYS A 51 10.70 -15.41 -19.15
CA LYS A 51 10.40 -15.07 -20.55
C LYS A 51 9.04 -15.59 -21.03
N THR A 52 8.49 -16.66 -20.43
CA THR A 52 7.14 -17.15 -20.77
C THR A 52 6.01 -16.34 -20.13
N LEU A 53 6.31 -15.57 -19.08
CA LEU A 53 5.33 -14.75 -18.35
C LEU A 53 4.84 -13.52 -19.13
N GLY A 54 5.47 -13.18 -20.26
CA GLY A 54 5.04 -12.10 -21.13
C GLY A 54 5.08 -10.73 -20.44
N ARG A 55 3.91 -10.17 -20.08
CA ARG A 55 3.77 -8.88 -19.37
C ARG A 55 3.47 -9.03 -17.89
N ALA A 56 3.30 -10.26 -17.39
CA ALA A 56 2.98 -10.48 -15.99
C ALA A 56 4.10 -9.96 -15.10
N LYS A 57 3.70 -9.41 -13.95
CA LYS A 57 4.62 -8.78 -13.02
C LYS A 57 5.18 -9.78 -12.03
N VAL A 58 6.46 -9.62 -11.68
CA VAL A 58 7.18 -10.57 -10.83
C VAL A 58 7.62 -9.91 -9.53
N LEU A 59 7.34 -10.56 -8.41
CA LEU A 59 8.07 -10.35 -7.15
C LEU A 59 9.19 -11.39 -7.13
N PHE A 60 10.42 -10.94 -7.11
CA PHE A 60 11.59 -11.81 -7.27
C PHE A 60 12.34 -11.92 -5.96
N VAL A 61 12.63 -13.13 -5.50
CA VAL A 61 13.36 -13.41 -4.26
C VAL A 61 14.66 -14.10 -4.62
N THR A 62 15.78 -13.64 -4.07
CA THR A 62 17.09 -14.24 -4.29
C THR A 62 17.99 -14.08 -3.08
N ASP A 63 19.11 -14.80 -3.07
CA ASP A 63 20.14 -14.68 -2.03
C ASP A 63 21.25 -13.71 -2.45
N GLU A 64 22.04 -13.28 -1.46
CA GLU A 64 23.14 -12.35 -1.64
C GLU A 64 24.18 -12.78 -2.70
N THR A 65 24.36 -14.09 -2.90
CA THR A 65 25.38 -14.63 -3.80
C THR A 65 24.99 -14.51 -5.27
N LEU A 66 23.68 -14.50 -5.55
CA LEU A 66 23.13 -14.46 -6.90
C LEU A 66 22.73 -13.05 -7.34
N VAL A 67 22.59 -12.12 -6.40
CA VAL A 67 22.09 -10.76 -6.68
C VAL A 67 22.95 -10.03 -7.72
N ASP A 68 24.28 -10.17 -7.63
CA ASP A 68 25.22 -9.51 -8.53
C ASP A 68 25.19 -10.10 -9.95
N ASP A 69 24.88 -11.40 -10.10
CA ASP A 69 24.75 -12.06 -11.41
C ASP A 69 23.43 -11.67 -12.08
N ILE A 70 22.35 -11.64 -11.30
CA ILE A 70 21.00 -11.30 -11.77
C ILE A 70 20.92 -9.82 -12.19
N SER A 71 21.51 -8.92 -11.40
CA SER A 71 21.52 -7.49 -11.70
C SER A 71 22.34 -7.10 -12.94
N ARG A 72 23.27 -7.97 -13.40
CA ARG A 72 23.99 -7.77 -14.67
C ARG A 72 23.12 -8.01 -15.91
N ARG A 73 21.88 -8.46 -15.73
CA ARG A 73 20.94 -8.82 -16.81
C ARG A 73 19.64 -7.99 -16.70
N PRO A 74 19.72 -6.66 -16.84
CA PRO A 74 18.58 -5.76 -16.59
C PRO A 74 17.39 -6.03 -17.52
N ASP A 75 17.63 -6.44 -18.76
CA ASP A 75 16.58 -6.79 -19.71
C ASP A 75 15.75 -8.00 -19.24
N GLU A 76 16.36 -8.93 -18.52
CA GLU A 76 15.70 -10.11 -17.96
C GLU A 76 14.88 -9.77 -16.70
N LEU A 77 15.17 -8.63 -16.07
CA LEU A 77 14.46 -8.10 -14.91
C LEU A 77 13.36 -7.09 -15.26
N ALA A 78 13.10 -6.84 -16.55
CA ALA A 78 12.17 -5.79 -16.98
C ALA A 78 10.72 -5.97 -16.44
N ASN A 79 10.33 -7.20 -16.11
CA ASN A 79 9.03 -7.54 -15.53
C ASN A 79 9.02 -7.64 -13.99
N VAL A 80 10.19 -7.52 -13.36
CA VAL A 80 10.34 -7.57 -11.90
C VAL A 80 9.91 -6.23 -11.30
N LEU A 81 8.88 -6.27 -10.45
CA LEU A 81 8.42 -5.10 -9.69
C LEU A 81 9.33 -4.84 -8.50
N CYS A 82 9.73 -5.91 -7.83
CA CYS A 82 10.50 -5.84 -6.59
C CYS A 82 11.45 -7.03 -6.51
N LEU A 83 12.71 -6.74 -6.17
CA LEU A 83 13.77 -7.70 -5.92
C LEU A 83 14.02 -7.76 -4.42
N PHE A 84 13.75 -8.93 -3.85
CA PHE A 84 14.01 -9.26 -2.46
C PHE A 84 15.31 -10.01 -2.35
N VAL A 85 16.21 -9.46 -1.54
CA VAL A 85 17.52 -10.06 -1.31
C VAL A 85 17.56 -10.58 0.11
N ILE A 86 17.64 -11.90 0.23
CA ILE A 86 17.81 -12.67 1.44
C ILE A 86 19.29 -12.57 1.83
N CYS A 87 19.58 -11.81 2.90
CA CYS A 87 20.94 -11.54 3.38
C CYS A 87 21.00 -11.57 4.92
N ASP A 88 22.18 -11.85 5.48
CA ASP A 88 22.42 -11.87 6.93
C ASP A 88 23.10 -10.63 7.49
N ASP A 89 23.70 -9.79 6.65
CA ASP A 89 24.32 -8.53 7.05
C ASP A 89 23.42 -7.33 6.68
N ASP A 90 22.86 -6.69 7.70
CA ASP A 90 22.02 -5.49 7.55
C ASP A 90 22.76 -4.37 6.77
N ARG A 91 24.10 -4.30 6.82
CA ARG A 91 24.91 -3.30 6.09
C ARG A 91 25.05 -3.60 4.61
N TYR A 92 24.98 -4.87 4.22
CA TYR A 92 24.97 -5.26 2.82
C TYR A 92 23.66 -4.85 2.16
N GLY A 93 22.56 -4.85 2.91
CA GLY A 93 21.26 -4.38 2.46
C GLY A 93 21.25 -2.92 1.97
N GLU A 94 21.79 -2.02 2.80
CA GLU A 94 21.92 -0.60 2.46
C GLU A 94 22.80 -0.37 1.23
N HIS A 95 23.88 -1.15 1.07
CA HIS A 95 24.77 -1.08 -0.09
C HIS A 95 24.05 -1.51 -1.38
N LEU A 96 23.24 -2.56 -1.33
CA LEU A 96 22.49 -3.06 -2.48
C LEU A 96 21.43 -2.07 -2.96
N HIS A 97 20.75 -1.39 -2.03
CA HIS A 97 19.77 -0.36 -2.37
C HIS A 97 20.40 0.79 -3.16
N GLN A 98 21.61 1.23 -2.77
CA GLN A 98 22.35 2.27 -3.50
C GLN A 98 22.92 1.78 -4.85
N LYS A 99 23.24 0.49 -4.95
CA LYS A 99 23.89 -0.10 -6.15
C LYS A 99 22.90 -0.45 -7.26
N TYR A 100 21.65 -0.75 -6.92
CA TYR A 100 20.67 -1.32 -7.86
C TYR A 100 19.41 -0.46 -7.95
N LEU A 101 19.53 0.65 -8.70
CA LEU A 101 18.50 1.69 -8.86
C LEU A 101 17.31 1.29 -9.76
N THR A 102 17.42 0.24 -10.58
CA THR A 102 16.44 -0.06 -11.65
C THR A 102 15.25 -0.91 -11.23
N ALA A 103 15.29 -1.55 -10.06
CA ALA A 103 14.20 -2.34 -9.47
C ALA A 103 14.08 -1.99 -7.99
N ALA A 104 12.93 -2.24 -7.36
CA ALA A 104 12.82 -2.11 -5.91
C ALA A 104 13.72 -3.15 -5.25
N VAL A 105 14.97 -2.81 -4.97
CA VAL A 105 15.81 -3.70 -4.19
C VAL A 105 15.45 -3.48 -2.73
N VAL A 106 14.59 -4.37 -2.25
CA VAL A 106 14.21 -4.45 -0.85
C VAL A 106 15.04 -5.56 -0.26
N THR A 107 16.11 -5.17 0.42
CA THR A 107 16.94 -6.13 1.15
C THR A 107 16.22 -6.49 2.44
N ILE A 108 15.96 -7.78 2.65
CA ILE A 108 15.28 -8.23 3.85
C ILE A 108 16.13 -9.29 4.56
N PRO A 109 16.42 -9.11 5.85
CA PRO A 109 17.06 -10.17 6.63
C PRO A 109 16.18 -11.41 6.68
N VAL A 110 16.77 -12.62 6.65
CA VAL A 110 16.00 -13.88 6.63
C VAL A 110 15.42 -14.19 8.01
N LYS A 111 14.35 -13.48 8.40
CA LYS A 111 13.53 -13.74 9.59
C LYS A 111 12.11 -14.08 9.15
N GLN A 112 11.36 -14.85 9.93
CA GLN A 112 9.99 -15.28 9.58
C GLN A 112 9.05 -14.09 9.26
N GLU A 113 9.23 -12.97 9.96
CA GLU A 113 8.52 -11.70 9.73
C GLU A 113 8.73 -11.12 8.31
N SER A 114 9.79 -11.52 7.64
CA SER A 114 10.19 -11.03 6.32
C SER A 114 9.48 -11.72 5.17
N LEU A 115 9.03 -12.97 5.36
CA LEU A 115 8.23 -13.70 4.38
C LEU A 115 6.77 -13.28 4.42
N ALA A 116 6.23 -13.04 5.62
CA ALA A 116 4.92 -12.42 5.79
C ALA A 116 4.84 -11.08 5.04
N ARG A 117 5.92 -10.28 5.10
CA ARG A 117 6.07 -9.03 4.34
C ARG A 117 5.93 -9.19 2.83
N LEU A 118 6.45 -10.26 2.24
CA LEU A 118 6.33 -10.50 0.80
C LEU A 118 4.88 -10.69 0.36
N VAL A 119 4.12 -11.43 1.17
CA VAL A 119 2.73 -11.78 0.89
C VAL A 119 1.84 -10.57 1.13
N ASP A 120 2.04 -9.88 2.26
CA ASP A 120 1.36 -8.63 2.60
C ASP A 120 1.53 -7.60 1.48
N LEU A 121 2.77 -7.43 1.02
CA LEU A 121 3.11 -6.50 -0.03
C LEU A 121 2.51 -6.89 -1.38
N ARG A 122 2.53 -8.19 -1.73
CA ARG A 122 1.89 -8.64 -2.95
C ARG A 122 0.42 -8.25 -2.97
N ALA A 123 -0.30 -8.54 -1.88
CA ALA A 123 -1.70 -8.18 -1.73
C ALA A 123 -1.88 -6.65 -1.90
N ARG A 124 -1.04 -5.83 -1.27
CA ARG A 124 -1.07 -4.36 -1.48
C ARG A 124 -0.83 -3.94 -2.91
N LEU A 125 0.16 -4.51 -3.59
CA LEU A 125 0.48 -4.15 -4.96
C LEU A 125 -0.64 -4.55 -5.93
N GLU A 126 -1.33 -5.66 -5.69
CA GLU A 126 -2.52 -6.06 -6.44
C GLU A 126 -3.69 -5.08 -6.20
N ILE A 127 -3.89 -4.63 -4.95
CA ILE A 127 -4.89 -3.60 -4.60
C ILE A 127 -4.56 -2.27 -5.27
N GLU A 128 -3.32 -1.79 -5.15
CA GLU A 128 -2.87 -0.53 -5.74
C GLU A 128 -2.94 -0.60 -7.26
N GLN A 129 -2.51 -1.68 -7.92
CA GLN A 129 -2.68 -1.84 -9.37
C GLN A 129 -4.15 -1.82 -9.80
N ALA A 130 -5.04 -2.50 -9.07
CA ALA A 130 -6.47 -2.42 -9.33
C ALA A 130 -6.99 -0.99 -9.14
N THR A 131 -6.56 -0.30 -8.09
CA THR A 131 -6.92 1.10 -7.80
C THR A 131 -6.38 2.07 -8.84
N PHE A 132 -5.18 1.83 -9.37
CA PHE A 132 -4.55 2.60 -10.45
C PHE A 132 -5.17 2.32 -11.81
N SER A 133 -5.64 1.10 -12.08
CA SER A 133 -6.38 0.79 -13.31
C SER A 133 -7.71 1.55 -13.39
N LEU A 134 -8.23 1.99 -12.24
CA LEU A 134 -9.40 2.85 -12.08
C LEU A 134 -9.05 4.34 -12.03
N PHE A 135 -7.78 4.73 -12.21
CA PHE A 135 -7.33 6.11 -12.14
C PHE A 135 -7.70 6.88 -13.41
N ASN A 136 -8.85 7.53 -13.39
CA ASN A 136 -9.26 8.52 -14.38
C ASN A 136 -8.81 9.93 -13.96
N GLU A 137 -8.73 10.88 -14.91
CA GLU A 137 -8.33 12.29 -14.66
C GLU A 137 -9.16 13.03 -13.60
N THR A 138 -10.31 12.47 -13.20
CA THR A 138 -11.25 13.08 -12.23
C THR A 138 -10.89 12.83 -10.76
N GLN A 139 -9.97 11.93 -10.45
CA GLN A 139 -9.67 11.59 -9.07
C GLN A 139 -8.47 12.37 -8.52
N LYS A 140 -8.59 12.83 -7.27
CA LYS A 140 -7.57 13.64 -6.59
C LYS A 140 -7.09 12.93 -5.32
N SER A 141 -5.78 12.92 -5.05
CA SER A 141 -5.26 12.37 -3.79
C SER A 141 -5.20 13.43 -2.68
N THR A 142 -5.04 14.69 -3.08
CA THR A 142 -4.92 15.84 -2.18
C THR A 142 -5.85 16.99 -2.59
N ARG A 143 -6.19 17.86 -1.62
CA ARG A 143 -6.86 19.14 -1.82
C ARG A 143 -5.94 20.28 -1.37
N ASN A 144 -5.93 21.36 -2.14
CA ASN A 144 -5.12 22.52 -1.84
C ASN A 144 -5.92 23.58 -1.07
N PHE A 145 -5.47 23.99 0.11
CA PHE A 145 -6.18 24.97 0.93
C PHE A 145 -6.29 26.36 0.29
N ARG A 146 -5.36 26.81 -0.56
CA ARG A 146 -5.46 28.14 -1.18
C ARG A 146 -6.59 28.23 -2.19
N THR A 147 -6.80 27.17 -2.96
CA THR A 147 -7.73 27.17 -4.10
C THR A 147 -9.01 26.41 -3.83
N GLU A 148 -8.99 25.45 -2.91
CA GLU A 148 -10.09 24.50 -2.66
C GLU A 148 -10.60 24.55 -1.21
N PHE A 149 -10.33 25.64 -0.48
CA PHE A 149 -10.81 25.82 0.91
C PHE A 149 -12.32 25.56 1.09
N PRO A 150 -13.22 26.07 0.22
CA PRO A 150 -14.65 25.83 0.39
C PRO A 150 -15.03 24.35 0.22
N SER A 151 -14.41 23.65 -0.73
CA SER A 151 -14.62 22.20 -0.94
C SER A 151 -14.08 21.39 0.23
N PHE A 152 -12.93 21.80 0.81
CA PHE A 152 -12.41 21.20 2.03
C PHE A 152 -13.37 21.36 3.21
N LEU A 153 -13.86 22.58 3.47
CA LEU A 153 -14.83 22.82 4.54
C LEU A 153 -16.12 22.04 4.34
N TRP A 154 -16.63 21.99 3.11
CA TRP A 154 -17.80 21.16 2.77
C TRP A 154 -17.56 19.68 3.06
N THR A 155 -16.40 19.15 2.67
CA THR A 155 -16.04 17.76 2.96
C THR A 155 -15.95 17.50 4.46
N GLN A 156 -15.37 18.43 5.22
CA GLN A 156 -15.29 18.35 6.67
C GLN A 156 -16.68 18.32 7.33
N LEU A 157 -17.55 19.24 6.92
CA LEU A 157 -18.92 19.29 7.43
C LEU A 157 -19.71 18.04 7.04
N LEU A 158 -19.55 17.55 5.81
CA LEU A 158 -20.19 16.32 5.36
C LEU A 158 -19.73 15.13 6.20
N LEU A 159 -18.43 14.94 6.38
CA LEU A 159 -17.89 13.84 7.19
C LEU A 159 -18.32 13.97 8.65
N ASP A 160 -18.34 15.18 9.21
CA ASP A 160 -18.86 15.41 10.56
C ASP A 160 -20.33 15.00 10.63
N VAL A 161 -21.21 15.50 9.75
CA VAL A 161 -22.63 15.12 9.70
C VAL A 161 -22.85 13.61 9.50
N LEU A 162 -22.09 12.98 8.62
CA LEU A 162 -22.21 11.54 8.35
C LEU A 162 -21.80 10.69 9.54
N THR A 163 -20.83 11.16 10.34
CA THR A 163 -20.27 10.40 11.47
C THR A 163 -20.88 10.80 12.81
N HIS A 164 -21.50 11.97 12.91
CA HIS A 164 -22.18 12.44 14.11
C HIS A 164 -23.58 11.82 14.19
N SER A 165 -23.74 10.84 15.07
CA SER A 165 -25.02 10.20 15.38
C SER A 165 -25.60 9.35 14.24
N VAL A 166 -24.90 8.26 13.89
CA VAL A 166 -25.47 7.20 13.05
C VAL A 166 -26.61 6.51 13.80
N GLU A 167 -27.84 6.97 13.55
CA GLU A 167 -29.05 6.32 14.05
C GLU A 167 -29.20 4.93 13.43
N ASN A 168 -29.71 3.99 14.22
CA ASN A 168 -30.01 2.63 13.78
C ASN A 168 -28.82 1.93 13.08
N ARG A 169 -27.75 1.73 13.85
CA ARG A 169 -26.47 1.17 13.39
C ARG A 169 -26.61 -0.20 12.71
N GLU A 170 -27.53 -1.04 13.19
CA GLU A 170 -27.83 -2.33 12.56
C GLU A 170 -28.38 -2.15 11.13
N ASN A 171 -29.33 -1.25 10.93
CA ASN A 171 -29.81 -0.98 9.57
C ASN A 171 -28.72 -0.36 8.69
N ALA A 172 -27.91 0.56 9.23
CA ALA A 172 -26.83 1.18 8.45
C ALA A 172 -25.78 0.15 7.97
N ILE A 173 -25.44 -0.86 8.79
CA ILE A 173 -24.53 -1.93 8.34
C ILE A 173 -25.19 -2.83 7.30
N HIS A 174 -26.48 -3.15 7.44
CA HIS A 174 -27.21 -3.95 6.45
C HIS A 174 -27.32 -3.24 5.09
N GLU A 175 -27.66 -1.94 5.09
CA GLU A 175 -27.67 -1.10 3.89
C GLU A 175 -26.30 -1.13 3.18
N MET A 176 -25.21 -0.96 3.94
CA MET A 176 -23.86 -1.01 3.39
C MET A 176 -23.58 -2.38 2.73
N LEU A 177 -23.93 -3.48 3.40
CA LEU A 177 -23.68 -4.83 2.89
C LEU A 177 -24.49 -5.13 1.63
N ASP A 178 -25.74 -4.68 1.54
CA ASP A 178 -26.57 -4.88 0.37
C ASP A 178 -26.03 -4.13 -0.86
N VAL A 179 -25.58 -2.89 -0.68
CA VAL A 179 -24.90 -2.12 -1.73
C VAL A 179 -23.61 -2.83 -2.17
N CYS A 180 -22.85 -3.41 -1.23
CA CYS A 180 -21.63 -4.16 -1.55
C CYS A 180 -21.93 -5.44 -2.34
N ARG A 181 -22.98 -6.20 -1.97
CA ARG A 181 -23.43 -7.40 -2.69
C ARG A 181 -23.87 -7.08 -4.13
N GLN A 182 -24.58 -5.97 -4.32
CA GLN A 182 -24.97 -5.49 -5.64
C GLN A 182 -23.75 -5.07 -6.48
N THR A 183 -22.79 -4.37 -5.86
CA THR A 183 -21.55 -3.95 -6.53
C THR A 183 -20.72 -5.15 -7.00
N TYR A 184 -20.68 -6.23 -6.21
CA TYR A 184 -19.87 -7.41 -6.47
C TYR A 184 -20.67 -8.66 -6.89
N THR A 185 -21.86 -8.51 -7.49
CA THR A 185 -22.77 -9.63 -7.80
C THR A 185 -22.11 -10.77 -8.60
N ASN A 186 -21.12 -10.46 -9.44
CA ASN A 186 -20.40 -11.45 -10.25
C ASN A 186 -18.99 -11.80 -9.73
N ASN A 187 -18.63 -11.38 -8.52
CA ASN A 187 -17.32 -11.62 -7.92
C ASN A 187 -17.45 -12.49 -6.66
N VAL A 188 -17.35 -13.81 -6.85
CA VAL A 188 -17.48 -14.82 -5.78
C VAL A 188 -16.51 -14.57 -4.63
N GLN A 189 -15.27 -14.16 -4.92
CA GLN A 189 -14.27 -13.89 -3.88
C GLN A 189 -14.70 -12.72 -2.99
N GLN A 190 -15.19 -11.63 -3.58
CA GLN A 190 -15.64 -10.46 -2.82
C GLN A 190 -16.96 -10.74 -2.09
N LEU A 191 -17.87 -11.53 -2.69
CA LEU A 191 -19.09 -11.98 -2.00
C LEU A 191 -18.77 -12.81 -0.74
N ASN A 192 -17.81 -13.74 -0.82
CA ASN A 192 -17.37 -14.49 0.35
C ASN A 192 -16.72 -13.59 1.42
N ALA A 193 -15.98 -12.55 1.00
CA ALA A 193 -15.41 -11.56 1.91
C ALA A 193 -16.51 -10.74 2.61
N ILE A 194 -17.58 -10.38 1.89
CA ILE A 194 -18.77 -9.69 2.44
C ILE A 194 -19.47 -10.56 3.49
N GLU A 195 -19.70 -11.84 3.21
CA GLU A 195 -20.33 -12.74 4.19
C GLU A 195 -19.44 -12.96 5.42
N THR A 196 -18.12 -13.04 5.23
CA THR A 196 -17.19 -13.11 6.36
C THR A 196 -17.26 -11.84 7.21
N PHE A 197 -17.30 -10.66 6.58
CA PHE A 197 -17.47 -9.38 7.27
C PHE A 197 -18.78 -9.36 8.05
N SER A 198 -19.90 -9.71 7.41
CA SER A 198 -21.23 -9.70 8.03
C SER A 198 -21.31 -10.54 9.31
N ASN A 199 -20.54 -11.62 9.38
CA ASN A 199 -20.56 -12.55 10.52
C ASN A 199 -19.55 -12.22 11.63
N THR A 200 -18.52 -11.42 11.33
CA THR A 200 -17.37 -11.23 12.25
C THR A 200 -17.01 -9.77 12.52
N TYR A 201 -17.65 -8.82 11.84
CA TYR A 201 -17.46 -7.40 12.12
C TYR A 201 -18.02 -7.05 13.51
N GLU A 202 -17.18 -6.46 14.36
CA GLU A 202 -17.56 -5.98 15.68
C GLU A 202 -17.45 -4.45 15.69
N LEU A 203 -18.60 -3.80 15.90
CA LEU A 203 -18.71 -2.33 15.93
C LEU A 203 -17.62 -1.72 16.81
N GLU A 204 -16.95 -0.71 16.27
CA GLU A 204 -15.88 0.07 16.93
C GLU A 204 -14.63 -0.72 17.39
N ARG A 205 -14.57 -2.04 17.16
CA ARG A 205 -13.49 -2.90 17.69
C ARG A 205 -12.53 -3.40 16.63
N ASN A 206 -12.99 -3.68 15.42
CA ASN A 206 -12.15 -4.27 14.38
C ASN A 206 -12.25 -3.57 13.02
N ALA A 207 -12.66 -2.29 13.00
CA ALA A 207 -12.69 -1.47 11.79
C ALA A 207 -11.31 -1.32 11.13
N ILE A 208 -10.25 -1.10 11.91
CA ILE A 208 -8.86 -1.02 11.39
C ILE A 208 -8.46 -2.34 10.70
N HIS A 209 -8.79 -3.49 11.29
CA HIS A 209 -8.50 -4.80 10.71
C HIS A 209 -9.18 -4.96 9.34
N TRP A 210 -10.48 -4.63 9.25
CA TRP A 210 -11.23 -4.72 8.01
C TRP A 210 -10.84 -3.69 6.96
N TYR A 211 -10.43 -2.50 7.39
CA TYR A 211 -9.93 -1.47 6.49
C TYR A 211 -8.56 -1.82 5.92
N THR A 212 -7.68 -2.50 6.67
CA THR A 212 -6.34 -2.87 6.18
C THR A 212 -6.31 -4.17 5.37
N LYS A 213 -7.34 -5.00 5.53
CA LYS A 213 -7.56 -6.21 4.73
C LYS A 213 -7.84 -5.89 3.26
N ASP A 214 -7.30 -6.71 2.36
CA ASP A 214 -7.74 -6.72 0.97
C ASP A 214 -9.21 -7.19 0.89
N SER A 215 -10.13 -6.23 0.94
CA SER A 215 -11.55 -6.47 0.94
C SER A 215 -12.31 -5.37 0.21
N PHE A 216 -13.58 -5.66 -0.07
CA PHE A 216 -14.54 -4.69 -0.59
C PHE A 216 -14.55 -3.36 0.18
N VAL A 217 -14.32 -3.41 1.50
CA VAL A 217 -14.35 -2.23 2.38
C VAL A 217 -13.25 -1.25 1.98
N TYR A 218 -11.99 -1.69 1.96
CA TYR A 218 -10.87 -0.84 1.55
C TYR A 218 -11.09 -0.26 0.15
N ARG A 219 -11.50 -1.11 -0.79
CA ARG A 219 -11.60 -0.76 -2.21
C ARG A 219 -12.70 0.27 -2.46
N ILE A 220 -13.94 -0.03 -2.06
CA ILE A 220 -15.08 0.88 -2.29
C ILE A 220 -14.91 2.17 -1.49
N LEU A 221 -14.50 2.09 -0.22
CA LEU A 221 -14.39 3.28 0.62
C LEU A 221 -13.32 4.24 0.11
N ASN A 222 -12.12 3.74 -0.21
CA ASN A 222 -11.06 4.61 -0.73
C ASN A 222 -11.38 5.17 -2.11
N GLU A 223 -12.08 4.42 -2.97
CA GLU A 223 -12.60 4.95 -4.22
C GLU A 223 -13.60 6.09 -3.97
N ALA A 224 -14.60 5.86 -3.12
CA ALA A 224 -15.62 6.85 -2.79
C ALA A 224 -15.03 8.13 -2.19
N LEU A 225 -14.02 8.02 -1.33
CA LEU A 225 -13.29 9.15 -0.77
C LEU A 225 -12.52 9.94 -1.84
N ARG A 226 -11.92 9.26 -2.83
CA ARG A 226 -11.15 9.88 -3.92
C ARG A 226 -12.01 10.54 -4.99
N THR A 227 -13.21 10.00 -5.23
CA THR A 227 -14.20 10.53 -6.18
C THR A 227 -15.21 11.45 -5.51
N GLU A 228 -15.17 11.59 -4.18
CA GLU A 228 -16.17 12.32 -3.39
C GLU A 228 -17.61 11.82 -3.65
N ASN A 229 -17.79 10.50 -3.80
CA ASN A 229 -19.10 9.92 -4.08
C ASN A 229 -19.95 9.91 -2.81
N ILE A 230 -20.87 10.88 -2.72
CA ILE A 230 -21.72 11.10 -1.54
C ILE A 230 -22.58 9.88 -1.21
N ASP A 231 -23.13 9.19 -2.22
CA ASP A 231 -23.99 8.02 -2.01
C ASP A 231 -23.22 6.89 -1.32
N TYR A 232 -22.02 6.57 -1.82
CA TYR A 232 -21.17 5.57 -1.17
C TYR A 232 -20.67 6.04 0.20
N LEU A 233 -20.29 7.31 0.36
CA LEU A 233 -19.89 7.84 1.67
C LEU A 233 -21.01 7.77 2.70
N TYR A 234 -22.26 8.01 2.29
CA TYR A 234 -23.43 7.82 3.13
C TYR A 234 -23.66 6.35 3.45
N CYS A 235 -23.56 5.44 2.48
CA CYS A 235 -23.69 4.00 2.73
C CYS A 235 -22.62 3.49 3.71
N PHE A 236 -21.38 4.00 3.62
CA PHE A 236 -20.26 3.62 4.49
C PHE A 236 -20.17 4.45 5.77
N ARG A 237 -21.13 5.35 6.06
CA ARG A 237 -21.08 6.30 7.18
C ARG A 237 -20.77 5.66 8.54
N LEU A 238 -21.38 4.51 8.81
CA LEU A 238 -21.15 3.76 10.05
C LEU A 238 -19.71 3.23 10.13
N PHE A 239 -19.22 2.61 9.06
CA PHE A 239 -17.86 2.08 9.04
C PHE A 239 -16.82 3.21 9.14
N ILE A 240 -17.05 4.34 8.47
CA ILE A 240 -16.20 5.54 8.59
C ILE A 240 -16.18 6.04 10.03
N SER A 241 -17.34 6.12 10.68
CA SER A 241 -17.46 6.49 12.09
C SER A 241 -16.66 5.55 13.00
N ASP A 242 -16.85 4.24 12.86
CA ASP A 242 -16.17 3.23 13.65
C ASP A 242 -14.65 3.27 13.46
N LEU A 243 -14.18 3.40 12.21
CA LEU A 243 -12.75 3.52 11.90
C LEU A 243 -12.15 4.80 12.52
N CYS A 244 -12.83 5.93 12.38
CA CYS A 244 -12.41 7.18 13.02
C CYS A 244 -12.37 7.08 14.55
N GLN A 245 -13.34 6.40 15.16
CA GLN A 245 -13.37 6.19 16.60
C GLN A 245 -12.24 5.27 17.06
N GLN A 246 -12.00 4.16 16.36
CA GLN A 246 -10.92 3.25 16.69
C GLN A 246 -9.55 3.94 16.55
N LEU A 247 -9.35 4.74 15.49
CA LEU A 247 -8.12 5.55 15.34
C LEU A 247 -7.92 6.57 16.47
N LYS A 248 -9.01 7.13 17.02
CA LYS A 248 -8.93 8.02 18.20
C LYS A 248 -8.52 7.25 19.46
N GLN A 249 -9.03 6.04 19.65
CA GLN A 249 -8.68 5.17 20.78
C GLN A 249 -7.23 4.70 20.70
N GLU A 250 -6.78 4.34 19.50
CA GLU A 250 -5.42 3.85 19.21
C GLU A 250 -4.43 4.97 18.89
N ARG A 251 -4.81 6.23 19.16
CA ARG A 251 -4.01 7.41 18.83
C ARG A 251 -2.59 7.25 19.36
N LEU A 252 -1.61 7.43 18.47
CA LEU A 252 -0.21 7.28 18.82
C LEU A 252 0.17 8.25 19.95
N GLN A 253 0.70 7.69 21.03
CA GLN A 253 1.27 8.45 22.14
C GLN A 253 2.79 8.41 22.02
N SER A 254 3.41 9.52 21.62
CA SER A 254 4.86 9.67 21.62
C SER A 254 5.23 11.10 22.01
N SER A 255 6.33 11.24 22.75
CA SER A 255 6.86 12.54 23.21
C SER A 255 7.70 13.25 22.15
N LYS A 256 7.93 12.62 21.00
CA LYS A 256 8.73 13.14 19.90
C LYS A 256 7.97 13.02 18.57
N PRO A 257 8.19 13.97 17.64
CA PRO A 257 7.77 13.81 16.27
C PRO A 257 8.34 12.53 15.66
N ILE A 258 7.58 11.92 14.77
CA ILE A 258 7.97 10.71 14.05
C ILE A 258 8.09 11.00 12.56
N LYS A 259 9.04 10.32 11.90
CA LYS A 259 9.16 10.31 10.45
C LYS A 259 8.34 9.17 9.87
N LEU A 260 7.62 9.47 8.82
CA LEU A 260 6.71 8.58 8.11
C LEU A 260 6.90 8.74 6.61
N TYR A 261 6.64 7.67 5.87
CA TYR A 261 6.87 7.60 4.44
C TYR A 261 5.63 7.06 3.73
N ARG A 262 5.33 7.60 2.55
CA ARG A 262 4.30 7.06 1.65
C ARG A 262 4.77 7.18 0.21
N GLY A 263 4.84 6.06 -0.50
CA GLY A 263 5.03 6.07 -1.94
C GLY A 263 3.70 5.98 -2.66
N GLN A 264 3.53 6.74 -3.73
CA GLN A 264 2.39 6.59 -4.62
C GLN A 264 2.72 7.07 -6.04
N LYS A 265 1.87 6.71 -6.98
CA LYS A 265 1.85 7.33 -8.30
C LYS A 265 0.89 8.52 -8.30
N MET A 266 1.27 9.60 -8.98
CA MET A 266 0.51 10.84 -9.02
C MET A 266 0.59 11.46 -10.42
N ALA A 267 -0.49 12.11 -10.86
CA ALA A 267 -0.48 12.86 -12.12
C ALA A 267 0.53 14.02 -12.04
N LYS A 268 1.28 14.27 -13.12
CA LYS A 268 2.22 15.39 -13.24
C LYS A 268 1.55 16.74 -12.90
N SER A 269 0.31 16.91 -13.32
CA SER A 269 -0.49 18.10 -13.02
C SER A 269 -0.80 18.28 -11.53
N GLU A 270 -0.94 17.19 -10.75
CA GLU A 270 -1.11 17.27 -9.29
C GLU A 270 0.23 17.57 -8.60
N ILE A 271 1.33 17.00 -9.09
CA ILE A 271 2.69 17.31 -8.60
C ILE A 271 3.04 18.78 -8.83
N ASP A 272 2.70 19.33 -9.99
CA ASP A 272 2.95 20.75 -10.29
C ASP A 272 2.14 21.67 -9.36
N LYS A 273 0.94 21.27 -8.95
CA LYS A 273 0.19 21.98 -7.90
C LYS A 273 0.91 21.94 -6.56
N LEU A 274 1.49 20.80 -6.17
CA LEU A 274 2.28 20.72 -4.94
C LEU A 274 3.48 21.69 -4.99
N LYS A 275 4.23 21.69 -6.10
CA LYS A 275 5.37 22.60 -6.31
C LYS A 275 4.98 24.09 -6.23
N GLN A 276 3.85 24.46 -6.84
CA GLN A 276 3.35 25.84 -6.82
C GLN A 276 2.88 26.28 -5.42
N ASN A 277 2.69 25.36 -4.48
CA ASN A 277 2.08 25.61 -3.18
C ASN A 277 2.99 25.23 -2.00
N ILE A 278 4.30 25.18 -2.23
CA ILE A 278 5.30 25.10 -1.17
C ILE A 278 5.03 26.20 -0.11
N GLY A 279 5.15 25.81 1.16
CA GLY A 279 4.83 26.63 2.33
C GLY A 279 3.33 26.70 2.68
N SER A 280 2.44 26.16 1.83
CA SER A 280 0.99 26.12 2.06
C SER A 280 0.53 24.78 2.63
N PHE A 281 -0.76 24.67 2.93
CA PHE A 281 -1.37 23.45 3.46
C PHE A 281 -2.11 22.66 2.38
N ILE A 282 -2.07 21.34 2.51
CA ILE A 282 -2.86 20.38 1.75
C ILE A 282 -3.62 19.46 2.71
N SER A 283 -4.76 18.94 2.28
CA SER A 283 -5.46 17.85 2.97
C SER A 283 -5.51 16.60 2.12
N THR A 284 -5.60 15.45 2.76
CA THR A 284 -5.83 14.17 2.09
C THR A 284 -7.31 13.95 1.84
N ASN A 285 -7.66 13.33 0.72
CA ASN A 285 -9.08 13.11 0.37
C ASN A 285 -9.70 11.89 1.08
N GLY A 286 -8.87 11.08 1.74
CA GLY A 286 -9.29 9.95 2.55
C GLY A 286 -8.36 9.72 3.75
N PHE A 287 -8.46 8.53 4.33
CA PHE A 287 -7.49 8.05 5.31
C PHE A 287 -6.11 7.93 4.65
N LEU A 288 -5.07 8.38 5.33
CA LEU A 288 -3.70 8.34 4.80
C LEU A 288 -2.93 7.21 5.44
N SER A 289 -2.71 6.13 4.68
CA SER A 289 -1.79 5.07 5.08
C SER A 289 -0.34 5.50 4.82
N THR A 290 0.50 5.35 5.83
CA THR A 290 1.94 5.66 5.80
C THR A 290 2.71 4.55 6.50
N SER A 291 4.02 4.46 6.28
CA SER A 291 4.89 3.51 6.96
C SER A 291 6.00 4.22 7.73
N ARG A 292 6.42 3.63 8.85
CA ARG A 292 7.66 4.03 9.55
C ARG A 292 8.92 3.51 8.85
N ASP A 293 8.77 2.59 7.90
CA ASP A 293 9.85 2.02 7.09
C ASP A 293 9.83 2.62 5.69
N GLN A 294 10.86 3.42 5.36
CA GLN A 294 11.01 4.02 4.04
C GLN A 294 11.04 2.98 2.93
N ASN A 295 11.63 1.81 3.16
CA ASN A 295 11.71 0.75 2.17
C ASN A 295 10.31 0.23 1.80
N THR A 296 9.37 0.20 2.74
CA THR A 296 7.96 -0.16 2.46
C THR A 296 7.33 0.86 1.52
N ALA A 297 7.53 2.15 1.79
CA ALA A 297 6.98 3.22 0.94
C ALA A 297 7.60 3.22 -0.46
N MET A 298 8.91 2.99 -0.56
CA MET A 298 9.62 2.96 -1.83
C MET A 298 9.00 1.94 -2.78
N ILE A 299 8.55 0.77 -2.31
CA ILE A 299 8.00 -0.30 -3.16
C ILE A 299 6.92 0.21 -4.12
N PHE A 300 6.05 1.12 -3.66
CA PHE A 300 4.97 1.70 -4.46
C PHE A 300 5.43 2.62 -5.60
N LEU A 301 6.73 2.93 -5.69
CA LEU A 301 7.34 3.80 -6.71
C LEU A 301 7.87 3.04 -7.94
N HIS A 302 8.04 1.73 -7.87
CA HIS A 302 8.95 1.00 -8.78
C HIS A 302 8.41 0.60 -10.14
N GLN A 303 7.18 0.98 -10.48
CA GLN A 303 6.73 0.79 -11.85
C GLN A 303 7.40 1.83 -12.77
N LYS A 304 8.31 1.37 -13.65
CA LYS A 304 8.91 2.20 -14.70
C LYS A 304 7.79 2.72 -15.59
N LEU A 305 7.50 4.01 -15.47
CA LEU A 305 6.56 4.70 -16.33
C LEU A 305 7.31 5.17 -17.58
N SER A 306 6.64 5.12 -18.74
CA SER A 306 7.15 5.77 -19.95
C SER A 306 7.45 7.25 -19.65
N GLU A 307 8.50 7.82 -20.25
CA GLU A 307 8.82 9.25 -20.11
C GLU A 307 7.64 10.17 -20.49
N ILE A 308 6.82 9.69 -21.43
CA ILE A 308 5.62 10.37 -21.95
C ILE A 308 4.43 10.19 -20.99
N SER A 309 4.54 9.33 -19.97
CA SER A 309 3.46 9.09 -19.01
C SER A 309 3.03 10.40 -18.34
N PRO A 310 1.72 10.70 -18.25
CA PRO A 310 1.23 11.82 -17.48
C PRO A 310 1.34 11.59 -15.97
N ILE A 311 1.89 10.46 -15.53
CA ILE A 311 2.01 10.04 -14.13
C ILE A 311 3.49 9.99 -13.74
N GLN A 312 3.82 10.28 -12.49
CA GLN A 312 5.15 10.11 -11.90
C GLN A 312 5.06 9.43 -10.53
N SER A 313 6.17 8.82 -10.12
CA SER A 313 6.37 8.33 -8.76
C SER A 313 6.61 9.50 -7.80
N VAL A 314 5.98 9.47 -6.64
CA VAL A 314 6.17 10.46 -5.57
C VAL A 314 6.37 9.75 -4.25
N LEU A 315 7.49 10.03 -3.59
CA LEU A 315 7.70 9.72 -2.18
C LEU A 315 7.30 10.92 -1.34
N PHE A 316 6.35 10.72 -0.43
CA PHE A 316 6.06 11.66 0.65
C PHE A 316 6.91 11.30 1.86
N GLU A 317 7.68 12.27 2.34
CA GLU A 317 8.31 12.25 3.65
C GLU A 317 7.51 13.16 4.59
N ILE A 318 6.96 12.57 5.65
CA ILE A 318 6.02 13.24 6.56
C ILE A 318 6.62 13.25 7.95
N THR A 319 6.76 14.43 8.52
CA THR A 319 7.04 14.58 9.96
C THR A 319 5.72 14.82 10.68
N ALA A 320 5.33 13.87 11.54
CA ALA A 320 4.08 13.94 12.30
C ALA A 320 4.37 14.14 13.79
N ASP A 321 3.73 15.15 14.40
CA ASP A 321 3.83 15.41 15.83
C ASP A 321 2.61 14.82 16.58
N PRO A 322 2.80 13.75 17.39
CA PRO A 322 1.71 13.14 18.16
C PRO A 322 1.12 14.07 19.23
N LEU A 323 1.85 15.10 19.65
CA LEU A 323 1.40 16.09 20.63
C LEU A 323 0.40 17.10 20.05
N ALA A 324 0.32 17.21 18.71
CA ALA A 324 -0.65 18.06 18.04
C ALA A 324 -2.06 17.51 18.27
N LYS A 325 -2.83 18.14 19.18
CA LYS A 325 -4.17 17.67 19.58
C LYS A 325 -5.15 17.56 18.40
N SER A 326 -4.97 18.39 17.38
CA SER A 326 -5.83 18.49 16.20
C SER A 326 -5.65 17.39 15.16
N ILE A 327 -4.62 16.53 15.29
CA ILE A 327 -4.35 15.45 14.33
C ILE A 327 -4.58 14.11 15.02
N ILE A 328 -5.29 13.21 14.34
CA ILE A 328 -5.53 11.84 14.80
C ILE A 328 -4.83 10.90 13.82
N PHE A 329 -3.84 10.19 14.34
CA PHE A 329 -3.19 9.09 13.66
C PHE A 329 -2.78 8.03 14.68
N ALA A 330 -2.77 6.77 14.25
CA ALA A 330 -2.50 5.62 15.08
C ALA A 330 -1.41 4.75 14.46
N ASP A 331 -0.54 4.18 15.29
CA ASP A 331 0.32 3.07 14.88
C ASP A 331 -0.53 1.80 14.93
N ILE A 332 -0.90 1.32 13.75
CA ILE A 332 -1.88 0.24 13.60
C ILE A 332 -1.20 -1.10 13.33
N GLN A 333 0.12 -1.20 13.52
CA GLN A 333 0.90 -2.40 13.21
C GLN A 333 0.31 -3.67 13.85
N ARG A 334 -0.28 -3.58 15.05
CA ARG A 334 -0.83 -4.74 15.78
C ARG A 334 -2.27 -5.09 15.40
N LEU A 335 -2.96 -4.17 14.73
CA LEU A 335 -4.38 -4.28 14.38
C LEU A 335 -4.58 -4.49 12.88
N SER A 336 -3.58 -4.12 12.08
CA SER A 336 -3.56 -4.31 10.64
C SER A 336 -3.60 -5.81 10.31
N GLN A 337 -4.07 -6.15 9.11
CA GLN A 337 -3.80 -7.48 8.55
C GLN A 337 -2.34 -7.60 8.07
N LEU A 338 -1.66 -6.47 7.89
CA LEU A 338 -0.35 -6.35 7.25
C LEU A 338 0.68 -5.84 8.27
N ASN A 339 0.91 -6.62 9.32
CA ASN A 339 1.72 -6.23 10.48
C ASN A 339 3.18 -5.88 10.13
N SER A 340 3.66 -6.37 9.00
CA SER A 340 5.02 -6.14 8.51
C SER A 340 5.24 -4.72 7.96
N GLU A 341 4.17 -3.99 7.62
CA GLU A 341 4.25 -2.67 6.99
C GLU A 341 4.64 -1.55 7.96
N ARG A 342 4.59 -1.81 9.28
CA ARG A 342 4.76 -0.77 10.32
C ARG A 342 3.89 0.45 10.02
N GLU A 343 2.64 0.16 9.69
CA GLU A 343 1.67 1.12 9.16
C GLU A 343 1.23 2.10 10.26
N VAL A 344 1.26 3.38 9.91
CA VAL A 344 0.66 4.47 10.67
C VAL A 344 -0.44 5.08 9.82
N LEU A 345 -1.67 5.03 10.33
CA LEU A 345 -2.86 5.45 9.60
C LEU A 345 -3.39 6.77 10.17
N PHE A 346 -3.52 7.78 9.31
CA PHE A 346 -4.16 9.04 9.65
C PHE A 346 -5.65 9.00 9.35
N THR A 347 -6.43 9.72 10.16
CA THR A 347 -7.85 9.95 9.89
C THR A 347 -8.07 10.75 8.60
N VAL A 348 -9.30 10.68 8.08
CA VAL A 348 -9.74 11.43 6.91
C VAL A 348 -9.48 12.93 7.05
N SER A 349 -9.14 13.58 5.92
CA SER A 349 -8.92 15.03 5.85
C SER A 349 -7.83 15.58 6.76
N SER A 350 -6.86 14.74 7.12
CA SER A 350 -5.64 15.19 7.79
C SER A 350 -4.93 16.25 6.95
N VAL A 351 -4.44 17.29 7.63
CA VAL A 351 -3.86 18.48 7.00
C VAL A 351 -2.35 18.49 7.19
N PHE A 352 -1.62 18.75 6.12
CA PHE A 352 -0.16 18.75 6.08
C PHE A 352 0.34 20.05 5.46
N LYS A 353 1.45 20.56 5.95
CA LYS A 353 2.16 21.68 5.31
C LYS A 353 3.17 21.11 4.32
N ILE A 354 3.19 21.66 3.10
CA ILE A 354 4.23 21.34 2.14
C ILE A 354 5.47 22.15 2.52
N GLU A 355 6.54 21.49 2.94
CA GLU A 355 7.80 22.17 3.24
C GLU A 355 8.65 22.35 1.98
N GLU A 356 8.84 21.28 1.21
CA GLU A 356 9.66 21.27 0.00
C GLU A 356 9.10 20.27 -1.02
N VAL A 357 9.40 20.50 -2.30
CA VAL A 357 9.15 19.54 -3.38
C VAL A 357 10.34 19.62 -4.34
N TYR A 358 11.05 18.51 -4.50
CA TYR A 358 12.19 18.41 -5.40
C TYR A 358 12.15 17.09 -6.17
N PHE A 359 12.90 17.04 -7.26
CA PHE A 359 13.10 15.81 -8.02
C PHE A 359 14.39 15.15 -7.52
N ASP A 360 14.31 13.88 -7.13
CA ASP A 360 15.51 13.13 -6.75
C ASP A 360 16.24 12.68 -8.02
N ASN A 361 17.40 13.29 -8.28
CA ASN A 361 18.23 12.97 -9.44
C ASN A 361 18.99 11.64 -9.29
N ASN A 362 18.92 10.99 -8.13
CA ASN A 362 19.61 9.72 -7.91
C ASN A 362 18.99 8.56 -8.69
N ASP A 363 17.73 8.67 -9.15
CA ASP A 363 17.04 7.64 -9.96
C ASP A 363 17.37 7.68 -11.47
N LEU A 364 18.20 8.63 -11.94
CA LEU A 364 18.56 8.81 -13.36
C LEU A 364 20.01 8.41 -13.71
N LYS A 365 20.77 7.80 -12.77
CA LYS A 365 22.16 7.39 -13.03
C LYS A 365 22.36 5.89 -13.06
#